data_AF-A0A419DWZ2-F1
#
_entry.id   AF-A0A419DWZ2-F1
#
_cell.length_a   1.000
_cell.length_b   1.000
_cell.length_c   1.000
_cell.angle_alpha   90.00
_cell.angle_beta   90.00
_cell.angle_gamma   90.00
#
_symmetry.space_group_name_H-M   'P 1'
#
loop_
_entity.id
_entity.type
_entity.pdbx_description
1 polymer ?
#
loop_
_entity_poly.entity_id
_entity_poly.type
_entity_poly.pdbx_seq_one_letter_code
_entity_poly.pdbx_strand_id
1 'polypeptide(L)'
;MKIEEIQIKARREFNNAICLIGVIPFLVFLYLLVVKVSSFKILVGDVGYIMITAMVLLLLGIFIGRKLLWDLISNLIEFSRQIMNMQQELVEKKRLAAITETALSLGHEINNPLLVIRGNLEMLESDMSQSSFDNSIKERLVLIKSYFNRIGEVTQKMSRLSNPVLTDVYGDTNMIDLGNSE
;
A
#
# COMPACT_ATOMS: atom_id res chain seq x y z
N MET A 1 -4.03 -10.17 14.45
CA MET A 1 -5.30 -9.93 15.17
C MET A 1 -6.37 -9.67 14.12
N LYS A 2 -7.40 -10.53 14.03
CA LYS A 2 -8.36 -10.46 12.90
C LYS A 2 -9.24 -9.22 13.05
N ILE A 3 -9.54 -8.53 11.95
CA ILE A 3 -10.34 -7.29 11.93
C ILE A 3 -11.68 -7.44 12.69
N GLU A 4 -12.27 -8.64 12.67
CA GLU A 4 -13.47 -8.97 13.44
C GLU A 4 -13.30 -8.85 14.96
N GLU A 5 -12.14 -9.25 15.51
CA GLU A 5 -11.87 -9.14 16.96
C GLU A 5 -11.77 -7.67 17.41
N ILE A 6 -11.19 -6.83 16.56
CA ILE A 6 -11.09 -5.38 16.79
C ILE A 6 -12.50 -4.76 16.77
N GLN A 7 -13.35 -5.15 15.82
CA GLN A 7 -14.72 -4.65 15.73
C GLN A 7 -15.59 -5.09 16.92
N ILE A 8 -15.48 -6.35 17.37
CA ILE A 8 -16.22 -6.85 18.52
C ILE A 8 -15.77 -6.12 19.80
N LYS A 9 -14.46 -5.95 19.99
CA LYS A 9 -13.91 -5.22 21.14
C LYS A 9 -14.36 -3.76 21.15
N ALA A 10 -14.25 -3.07 20.01
CA ALA A 10 -14.68 -1.67 19.89
C ALA A 10 -16.18 -1.49 20.15
N ARG A 11 -17.03 -2.40 19.63
CA ARG A 11 -18.47 -2.38 19.91
C ARG A 11 -18.78 -2.60 21.40
N ARG A 12 -18.04 -3.49 22.08
CA ARG A 12 -18.20 -3.74 23.52
C ARG A 12 -17.82 -2.52 24.34
N GLU A 13 -16.67 -1.91 24.06
CA GLU A 13 -16.21 -0.72 24.77
C GLU A 13 -17.13 0.48 24.56
N PHE A 14 -17.63 0.67 23.34
CA PHE A 14 -18.61 1.70 23.04
C PHE A 14 -19.93 1.51 23.79
N ASN A 15 -20.46 0.28 23.83
CA ASN A 15 -21.67 -0.03 24.59
C ASN A 15 -21.48 0.19 26.10
N ASN A 16 -20.31 -0.17 26.62
CA ASN A 16 -19.96 0.07 28.03
C ASN A 16 -19.87 1.57 28.34
N ALA A 17 -19.26 2.36 27.47
CA ALA A 17 -19.16 3.82 27.62
C ALA A 17 -20.54 4.49 27.60
N ILE A 18 -21.43 4.07 26.70
CA ILE A 18 -22.83 4.56 26.66
C ILE A 18 -23.57 4.22 27.95
N CYS A 19 -23.38 3.01 28.50
CA CYS A 19 -24.00 2.64 29.76
C CYS A 19 -23.48 3.50 30.92
N LEU A 20 -22.17 3.68 31.03
CA LEU A 20 -21.51 4.42 32.12
C LEU A 20 -21.78 5.92 32.09
N ILE A 21 -21.77 6.55 30.91
CA ILE A 21 -21.87 8.02 30.77
C ILE A 21 -23.31 8.46 30.49
N GLY A 22 -24.10 7.62 29.83
CA GLY A 22 -25.48 7.93 29.46
C GLY A 22 -26.50 7.29 30.38
N VAL A 23 -26.62 5.96 30.30
CA VAL A 23 -27.75 5.22 30.89
C VAL A 23 -27.72 5.26 32.43
N ILE A 24 -26.56 5.05 33.05
CA ILE A 24 -26.44 5.03 34.52
C ILE A 24 -26.72 6.43 35.11
N PRO A 25 -26.08 7.53 34.67
CA PRO A 25 -26.38 8.87 35.18
C PRO A 25 -27.85 9.27 34.93
N PHE A 26 -28.42 8.85 33.81
CA PHE A 26 -29.83 9.07 33.50
C PHE A 26 -30.77 8.34 34.48
N LEU A 27 -30.51 7.07 34.76
CA LEU A 27 -31.31 6.29 35.72
C LEU A 27 -31.16 6.84 37.15
N VAL A 28 -29.95 7.27 37.53
CA VAL A 28 -29.70 7.93 38.82
C VAL A 28 -30.45 9.26 38.90
N PHE A 29 -30.42 10.06 37.84
CA PHE A 29 -31.18 11.30 37.76
C PHE A 29 -32.69 11.05 37.85
N LEU A 30 -33.21 10.06 37.13
CA LEU A 30 -34.61 9.65 37.18
C LEU A 30 -35.01 9.16 38.58
N TYR A 31 -34.15 8.41 39.25
CA TYR A 31 -34.36 7.98 40.64
C TYR A 31 -34.40 9.16 41.60
N LEU A 32 -33.42 10.07 41.51
CA LEU A 32 -33.39 11.30 42.32
C LEU A 32 -34.62 12.16 42.07
N LEU A 33 -35.09 12.20 40.84
CA LEU A 33 -36.34 12.84 40.47
C LEU A 33 -37.51 12.15 41.18
N VAL A 34 -37.73 10.85 41.02
CA VAL A 34 -38.86 10.15 41.67
C VAL A 34 -38.84 10.32 43.20
N VAL A 35 -37.67 10.19 43.82
CA VAL A 35 -37.50 10.29 45.28
C VAL A 35 -37.71 11.72 45.78
N LYS A 36 -37.25 12.74 45.05
CA LYS A 36 -37.32 14.15 45.47
C LYS A 36 -38.57 14.89 44.94
N VAL A 37 -39.20 14.37 43.89
CA VAL A 37 -40.46 14.85 43.26
C VAL A 37 -41.69 14.16 43.86
N SER A 38 -41.54 13.39 44.94
CA SER A 38 -42.69 12.91 45.74
C SER A 38 -43.55 14.05 46.34
N SER A 39 -43.15 15.32 46.18
CA SER A 39 -44.09 16.44 46.12
C SER A 39 -44.54 16.65 44.66
N PHE A 40 -45.61 15.97 44.25
CA PHE A 40 -46.22 15.93 42.88
C PHE A 40 -46.41 17.32 42.20
N LYS A 41 -46.31 18.42 42.97
CA LYS A 41 -46.39 19.82 42.50
C LYS A 41 -45.25 20.27 41.58
N ILE A 42 -44.06 19.67 41.64
CA ILE A 42 -42.89 20.11 40.85
C ILE A 42 -42.95 19.61 39.39
N LEU A 43 -43.55 18.44 39.16
CA LEU A 43 -43.67 17.85 37.83
C LEU A 43 -44.69 18.58 36.94
N VAL A 44 -45.70 19.19 37.55
CA VAL A 44 -46.78 19.91 36.86
C VAL A 44 -46.42 21.39 36.59
N GLY A 45 -45.33 21.89 37.17
CA GLY A 45 -44.85 23.26 36.96
C GLY A 45 -43.81 23.41 35.84
N ASP A 46 -43.41 24.66 35.56
CA ASP A 46 -42.47 25.02 34.48
C ASP A 46 -41.14 24.24 34.51
N VAL A 47 -40.70 23.84 35.71
CA VAL A 47 -39.48 23.04 35.92
C VAL A 47 -39.57 21.65 35.27
N GLY A 48 -40.75 21.01 35.29
CA GLY A 48 -40.96 19.70 34.67
C GLY A 48 -40.83 19.74 33.15
N TYR A 49 -41.35 20.79 32.51
CA TYR A 49 -41.26 20.98 31.05
C TYR A 49 -39.81 21.19 30.58
N ILE A 50 -39.05 22.04 31.28
CA ILE A 50 -37.63 22.27 31.00
C ILE A 50 -36.83 20.96 31.11
N MET A 51 -37.18 20.12 32.07
CA MET A 51 -36.48 18.86 32.28
C MET A 51 -36.77 17.82 31.19
N ILE A 52 -38.03 17.68 30.75
CA ILE A 52 -38.39 16.78 29.65
C ILE A 52 -37.73 17.24 28.34
N THR A 53 -37.74 18.54 28.07
CA THR A 53 -37.11 19.09 26.86
C THR A 53 -35.59 18.88 26.86
N ALA A 54 -34.90 19.11 27.98
CA ALA A 54 -33.47 18.81 28.12
C ALA A 54 -33.17 17.32 27.92
N MET A 55 -34.03 16.45 28.44
CA MET A 55 -33.91 15.00 28.32
C MET A 55 -34.06 14.53 26.86
N VAL A 56 -35.01 15.09 26.12
CA VAL A 56 -35.19 14.81 24.69
C VAL A 56 -33.98 15.30 23.87
N LEU A 57 -33.47 16.50 24.15
CA LEU A 57 -32.28 17.05 23.48
C LEU A 57 -31.04 16.18 23.72
N LEU A 58 -30.84 15.71 24.94
CA LEU A 58 -29.72 14.82 25.29
C LEU A 58 -29.81 13.49 24.51
N LEU A 59 -30.99 12.86 24.49
CA LEU A 59 -31.20 11.60 23.78
C LEU A 59 -31.00 11.75 22.26
N LEU A 60 -31.50 12.84 21.67
CA LEU A 60 -31.27 13.16 20.26
C LEU A 60 -29.79 13.36 19.97
N GLY A 61 -29.06 14.08 20.83
CA GLY A 61 -27.61 14.26 20.72
C GLY A 61 -26.85 12.94 20.72
N ILE A 62 -27.16 12.03 21.66
CA ILE A 62 -26.54 10.70 21.72
C ILE A 62 -26.88 9.88 20.47
N PHE A 63 -28.13 9.93 20.01
CA PHE A 63 -28.57 9.17 18.84
C PHE A 63 -27.86 9.62 17.56
N ILE A 64 -27.81 10.94 17.31
CA ILE A 64 -27.15 11.52 16.14
C ILE A 64 -25.63 11.31 16.22
N GLY A 65 -25.02 11.57 17.38
CA GLY A 65 -23.59 11.38 17.58
C GLY A 65 -23.17 9.92 17.35
N ARG A 66 -23.95 8.97 17.88
CA ARG A 66 -23.72 7.55 17.64
C ARG A 66 -23.82 7.21 16.16
N LYS A 67 -24.87 7.66 15.45
CA LYS A 67 -25.02 7.41 14.01
C LYS A 67 -23.82 7.94 13.21
N LEU A 68 -23.43 9.19 13.47
CA LEU A 68 -22.29 9.84 12.79
C LEU A 68 -20.98 9.08 13.02
N LEU A 69 -20.71 8.66 14.25
CA LEU A 69 -19.51 7.87 14.57
C LEU A 69 -19.50 6.53 13.83
N TRP A 70 -20.63 5.84 13.76
CA TRP A 70 -20.72 4.59 12.99
C TRP A 70 -20.44 4.81 11.50
N ASP A 71 -21.02 5.85 10.91
CA ASP A 71 -20.82 6.17 9.50
C ASP A 71 -19.34 6.50 9.22
N LEU A 72 -18.71 7.35 10.04
CA LEU A 72 -17.29 7.71 9.90
C LEU A 72 -16.35 6.50 10.03
N ILE A 73 -16.59 5.65 11.02
CA ILE A 73 -15.77 4.44 11.25
C ILE A 73 -15.91 3.47 10.08
N SER A 74 -17.13 3.28 9.56
CA SER A 74 -17.36 2.40 8.41
C SER A 74 -16.65 2.89 7.16
N ASN A 75 -16.77 4.19 6.85
CA ASN A 75 -16.09 4.81 5.71
C ASN A 75 -14.57 4.73 5.85
N LEU A 76 -14.02 4.95 7.06
CA LEU A 76 -12.58 4.86 7.31
C LEU A 76 -12.04 3.44 7.06
N ILE A 77 -12.77 2.43 7.52
CA ILE A 77 -12.41 1.02 7.29
C ILE A 77 -12.44 0.70 5.79
N GLU A 78 -13.46 1.19 5.09
CA GLU A 78 -13.60 0.96 3.65
C GLU A 78 -12.48 1.65 2.84
N PHE A 79 -12.17 2.91 3.14
CA PHE A 79 -11.03 3.62 2.54
C PHE A 79 -9.70 2.92 2.84
N SER A 80 -9.49 2.47 4.08
CA SER A 80 -8.28 1.73 4.44
C SER A 80 -8.13 0.45 3.61
N ARG A 81 -9.23 -0.32 3.46
CA ARG A 81 -9.24 -1.51 2.60
C ARG A 81 -8.95 -1.18 1.14
N GLN A 82 -9.55 -0.11 0.60
CA GLN A 82 -9.27 0.32 -0.78
C GLN A 82 -7.80 0.69 -0.98
N ILE A 83 -7.21 1.44 -0.03
CA ILE A 83 -5.78 1.79 -0.07
C ILE A 83 -4.91 0.54 -0.09
N MET A 84 -5.19 -0.44 0.78
CA MET A 84 -4.43 -1.69 0.81
C MET A 84 -4.50 -2.46 -0.52
N ASN A 85 -5.68 -2.54 -1.12
CA ASN A 85 -5.86 -3.21 -2.41
C ASN A 85 -5.10 -2.46 -3.54
N MET A 86 -5.19 -1.13 -3.59
CA MET A 86 -4.44 -0.33 -4.56
C MET A 86 -2.93 -0.45 -4.36
N GLN A 87 -2.45 -0.53 -3.12
CA GLN A 87 -1.02 -0.74 -2.84
C GLN A 87 -0.55 -2.10 -3.36
N GLN A 88 -1.32 -3.17 -3.17
CA GLN A 88 -0.98 -4.49 -3.71
C GLN A 88 -0.90 -4.45 -5.24
N GLU A 89 -1.89 -3.85 -5.89
CA GLU A 89 -1.89 -3.69 -7.34
C GLU A 89 -0.70 -2.84 -7.82
N LEU A 90 -0.35 -1.78 -7.09
CA LEU A 90 0.82 -0.94 -7.39
C LEU A 90 2.14 -1.71 -7.24
N VAL A 91 2.27 -2.57 -6.24
CA VAL A 91 3.47 -3.41 -6.06
C VAL A 91 3.63 -4.35 -7.25
N GLU A 92 2.54 -5.00 -7.68
CA GLU A 92 2.57 -5.87 -8.87
C GLU A 92 2.94 -5.11 -10.14
N LYS A 93 2.31 -3.94 -10.36
CA LYS A 93 2.62 -3.07 -11.51
C LYS A 93 4.07 -2.59 -11.50
N LYS A 94 4.59 -2.18 -10.35
CA LYS A 94 6.00 -1.77 -10.19
C LYS A 94 6.95 -2.93 -10.47
N ARG A 95 6.64 -4.13 -9.99
CA ARG A 95 7.42 -5.33 -10.28
C ARG A 95 7.46 -5.61 -11.77
N LEU A 96 6.31 -5.59 -12.45
CA LEU A 96 6.24 -5.83 -13.89
C LEU A 96 6.98 -4.74 -14.68
N ALA A 97 6.83 -3.48 -14.29
CA ALA A 97 7.55 -2.37 -14.91
C ALA A 97 9.07 -2.53 -14.78
N ALA A 98 9.57 -2.86 -13.58
CA ALA A 98 11.00 -3.10 -13.35
C ALA A 98 11.53 -4.29 -14.16
N ILE A 99 10.76 -5.39 -14.25
CA ILE A 99 11.10 -6.54 -15.11
C ILE A 99 11.18 -6.10 -16.58
N THR A 100 10.19 -5.34 -17.04
CA THR A 100 10.11 -4.89 -18.43
C THR A 100 11.24 -3.93 -18.78
N GLU A 101 11.55 -2.97 -17.91
CA GLU A 101 12.66 -2.03 -18.07
C GLU A 101 14.01 -2.76 -18.10
N THR A 102 14.19 -3.72 -17.18
CA THR A 102 15.39 -4.55 -17.15
C THR A 102 15.51 -5.40 -18.42
N ALA A 103 14.43 -6.02 -18.87
CA ALA A 103 14.42 -6.83 -20.09
C ALA A 103 14.70 -5.99 -21.35
N LEU A 104 14.16 -4.77 -21.44
CA LEU A 104 14.43 -3.84 -22.53
C LEU A 104 15.90 -3.41 -22.54
N SER A 105 16.44 -3.02 -21.39
CA SER A 105 17.85 -2.63 -21.23
C SER A 105 18.78 -3.78 -21.64
N LEU A 106 18.53 -5.00 -21.16
CA LEU A 106 19.30 -6.17 -21.52
C LEU A 106 19.17 -6.51 -23.01
N GLY A 107 17.97 -6.38 -23.59
CA GLY A 107 17.75 -6.54 -25.02
C GLY A 107 18.62 -5.58 -25.84
N HIS A 108 18.72 -4.32 -25.43
CA HIS A 108 19.64 -3.36 -26.05
C HIS A 108 21.11 -3.77 -25.87
N GLU A 109 21.50 -4.19 -24.67
CA GLU A 109 22.88 -4.64 -24.39
C GLU A 109 23.29 -5.92 -25.13
N ILE A 110 22.34 -6.81 -25.45
CA ILE A 110 22.56 -8.02 -26.27
C ILE A 110 22.57 -7.67 -27.77
N ASN A 111 21.68 -6.79 -28.21
CA ASN A 111 21.61 -6.39 -29.61
C ASN A 111 22.87 -5.65 -30.06
N ASN A 112 23.51 -4.89 -29.18
CA ASN A 112 24.76 -4.18 -29.46
C ASN A 112 25.91 -5.11 -29.95
N PRO A 113 26.37 -6.11 -29.18
CA PRO A 113 27.40 -7.04 -29.62
C PRO A 113 26.96 -7.87 -30.83
N LEU A 114 25.67 -8.24 -30.95
CA LEU A 114 25.15 -8.94 -32.13
C LEU A 114 25.30 -8.11 -33.42
N LEU A 115 25.04 -6.81 -33.35
CA LEU A 115 25.22 -5.91 -34.49
C LEU A 115 26.69 -5.87 -34.94
N VAL A 116 27.63 -5.82 -33.98
CA VAL A 116 29.07 -5.83 -34.28
C VAL A 116 29.52 -7.18 -34.85
N ILE A 117 29.02 -8.29 -34.31
CA ILE A 117 29.28 -9.63 -34.84
C ILE A 117 28.80 -9.71 -36.30
N ARG A 118 27.55 -9.29 -36.55
CA ARG A 118 26.96 -9.30 -37.89
C ARG A 118 27.78 -8.46 -38.88
N GLY A 119 28.14 -7.23 -38.52
CA GLY A 119 28.95 -6.38 -39.40
C GLY A 119 30.32 -6.98 -39.71
N ASN A 120 30.96 -7.66 -38.75
CA ASN A 120 32.23 -8.36 -39.01
C ASN A 120 32.05 -9.60 -39.89
N LEU A 121 30.95 -10.35 -39.75
CA LEU A 121 30.63 -11.47 -40.63
C LEU A 121 30.37 -11.02 -42.07
N GLU A 122 29.59 -9.95 -42.27
CA GLU A 122 29.33 -9.36 -43.60
C GLU A 122 30.63 -8.91 -44.28
N MET A 123 31.57 -8.33 -43.53
CA MET A 123 32.89 -7.97 -44.05
C MET A 123 33.74 -9.21 -44.41
N LEU A 124 33.71 -10.26 -43.58
CA LEU A 124 34.41 -11.52 -43.88
C LEU A 124 33.86 -12.21 -45.14
N GLU A 125 32.55 -12.18 -45.35
CA GLU A 125 31.92 -12.70 -46.58
C GLU A 125 32.37 -11.92 -47.82
N SER A 126 32.44 -10.58 -47.71
CA SER A 126 32.97 -9.72 -48.78
C SER A 126 34.44 -10.03 -49.09
N ASP A 127 35.30 -10.13 -48.07
CA ASP A 127 36.73 -10.43 -48.24
C ASP A 127 36.96 -11.80 -48.90
N MET A 128 36.17 -12.82 -48.52
CA MET A 128 36.22 -14.15 -49.14
C MET A 128 35.77 -14.14 -50.60
N SER A 129 34.73 -13.36 -50.95
CA SER A 129 34.25 -13.24 -52.33
C SER A 129 35.27 -12.57 -53.26
N GLN A 130 36.18 -11.75 -52.72
CA GLN A 130 37.22 -11.04 -53.47
C GLN A 130 38.58 -11.76 -53.50
N SER A 131 38.67 -12.99 -52.94
CA SER A 131 39.91 -13.80 -52.87
C SER A 131 41.08 -13.12 -52.14
N SER A 132 40.80 -12.11 -51.32
CA SER A 132 41.79 -11.35 -50.55
C SER A 132 41.93 -11.96 -49.14
N PHE A 133 42.95 -12.79 -48.95
CA PHE A 133 43.28 -13.38 -47.64
C PHE A 133 44.41 -12.59 -46.98
N ASP A 134 44.05 -11.63 -46.12
CA ASP A 134 44.99 -10.87 -45.29
C ASP A 134 44.84 -11.21 -43.79
N ASN A 135 45.81 -10.81 -42.98
CA ASN A 135 45.79 -10.89 -41.51
C ASN A 135 44.52 -10.27 -40.88
N SER A 136 43.85 -9.35 -41.57
CA SER A 136 42.50 -8.81 -41.29
C SER A 136 41.48 -9.88 -40.87
N ILE A 137 41.46 -11.05 -41.54
CA ILE A 137 40.48 -12.10 -41.28
C ILE A 137 40.62 -12.67 -39.86
N LYS A 138 41.87 -12.85 -39.40
CA LYS A 138 42.18 -13.40 -38.08
C LYS A 138 41.76 -12.44 -36.97
N GLU A 139 41.99 -11.14 -37.16
CA GLU A 139 41.58 -10.10 -36.21
C GLU A 139 40.05 -10.02 -36.08
N ARG A 140 39.33 -10.10 -37.20
CA ARG A 140 37.85 -10.12 -37.22
C ARG A 140 37.27 -11.34 -36.52
N LEU A 141 37.83 -12.52 -36.74
CA LEU A 141 37.43 -13.75 -36.03
C LEU A 141 37.66 -13.64 -34.51
N VAL A 142 38.77 -13.03 -34.10
CA VAL A 142 39.05 -12.75 -32.67
C VAL A 142 38.03 -11.78 -32.09
N LEU A 143 37.66 -10.72 -32.82
CA LEU A 143 36.62 -9.78 -32.41
C LEU A 143 35.24 -10.44 -32.30
N ILE A 144 34.83 -11.24 -33.29
CA ILE A 144 33.56 -11.97 -33.23
C ILE A 144 33.52 -12.86 -31.97
N LYS A 145 34.60 -13.58 -31.69
CA LYS A 145 34.71 -14.44 -30.50
C LYS A 145 34.61 -13.64 -29.19
N SER A 146 35.24 -12.46 -29.10
CA SER A 146 35.18 -11.63 -27.89
C SER A 146 33.77 -11.06 -27.65
N TYR A 147 33.06 -10.67 -28.71
CA TYR A 147 31.67 -10.20 -28.60
C TYR A 147 30.68 -11.32 -28.26
N PHE A 148 30.90 -12.55 -28.74
CA PHE A 148 30.13 -13.73 -28.30
C PHE A 148 30.28 -13.97 -26.79
N ASN A 149 31.50 -13.88 -26.27
CA ASN A 149 31.73 -14.00 -24.82
C ASN A 149 30.99 -12.90 -24.05
N ARG A 150 30.98 -11.67 -24.57
CA ARG A 150 30.28 -10.54 -23.96
C ARG A 150 28.75 -10.74 -23.93
N ILE A 151 28.15 -11.34 -24.95
CA ILE A 151 26.73 -11.75 -24.93
C ILE A 151 26.50 -12.78 -23.81
N GLY A 152 27.40 -13.75 -23.66
CA GLY A 152 27.34 -14.75 -22.59
C GLY A 152 27.35 -14.10 -21.19
N GLU A 153 28.19 -13.10 -20.97
CA GLU A 153 28.24 -12.34 -19.71
C GLU A 153 26.92 -11.60 -19.41
N VAL A 154 26.34 -10.93 -20.42
CA VAL A 154 25.05 -10.21 -20.27
C VAL A 154 23.91 -11.20 -19.95
N THR A 155 23.88 -12.34 -20.64
CA THR A 155 22.85 -13.37 -20.43
C THR A 155 23.00 -14.06 -19.07
N GLN A 156 24.24 -14.24 -18.59
CA GLN A 156 24.51 -14.77 -17.26
C GLN A 156 24.08 -13.80 -16.15
N LYS A 157 24.26 -12.48 -16.35
CA LYS A 157 23.72 -11.45 -15.44
C LYS A 157 22.20 -11.51 -15.39
N MET A 158 21.52 -11.69 -16.52
CA MET A 158 20.06 -11.84 -16.60
C MET A 158 19.54 -13.06 -15.81
N SER A 159 20.21 -14.21 -15.94
CA SER A 159 19.82 -15.44 -15.23
C SER A 159 19.87 -15.27 -13.70
N ARG A 160 20.82 -14.49 -13.18
CA ARG A 160 20.93 -14.20 -11.73
C ARG A 160 19.83 -13.28 -11.23
N LEU A 161 19.32 -12.38 -12.07
CA LEU A 161 18.22 -11.47 -11.75
C LEU A 161 16.85 -12.15 -11.74
N SER A 162 16.70 -13.30 -12.40
CA SER A 162 15.43 -14.06 -12.43
C SER A 162 15.07 -14.75 -11.11
N ASN A 163 15.95 -14.69 -10.10
CA ASN A 163 15.73 -15.26 -8.78
C ASN A 163 15.89 -14.18 -7.68
N PRO A 164 15.07 -13.10 -7.68
CA PRO A 164 15.14 -12.10 -6.64
C PRO A 164 14.57 -12.70 -5.36
N VAL A 165 15.44 -12.90 -4.37
CA VAL A 165 15.03 -13.22 -2.99
C VAL A 165 14.16 -12.07 -2.52
N LEU A 166 12.86 -12.34 -2.39
CA LEU A 166 11.92 -11.45 -1.73
C LEU A 166 12.31 -11.43 -0.25
N THR A 167 13.19 -10.51 0.13
CA THR A 167 13.29 -10.15 1.53
C THR A 167 11.98 -9.43 1.85
N ASP A 168 11.12 -10.08 2.63
CA ASP A 168 9.92 -9.45 3.17
C ASP A 168 10.32 -8.19 3.93
N VAL A 169 10.09 -7.02 3.32
CA VAL A 169 10.17 -5.75 4.03
C VAL A 169 8.89 -5.63 4.84
N TYR A 170 8.89 -6.26 6.00
CA TYR A 170 7.98 -5.95 7.08
C TYR A 170 8.41 -4.62 7.70
N GLY A 171 7.59 -3.59 7.56
CA GLY A 171 7.55 -2.47 8.49
C GLY A 171 8.20 -1.16 8.03
N ASP A 172 7.33 -0.16 7.95
CA ASP A 172 7.48 1.22 8.41
C ASP A 172 8.72 2.04 8.04
N THR A 173 8.46 3.11 7.27
CA THR A 173 9.21 4.38 7.25
C THR A 173 10.74 4.30 7.33
N ASN A 174 11.40 4.27 6.18
CA ASN A 174 12.74 4.87 6.08
C ASN A 174 12.62 6.20 5.35
N MET A 175 12.67 7.26 6.15
CA MET A 175 12.94 8.62 5.74
C MET A 175 14.32 8.65 5.08
N ILE A 176 14.40 9.19 3.86
CA ILE A 176 15.67 9.50 3.21
C ILE A 176 16.34 10.59 4.06
N ASP A 177 17.45 10.25 4.72
CA ASP A 177 18.36 11.21 5.33
C ASP A 177 19.27 11.79 4.23
N LEU A 178 19.00 13.02 3.82
CA LEU A 178 19.87 13.85 2.97
C LEU A 178 20.65 14.83 3.86
N GLY A 179 21.31 14.31 4.89
CA GLY A 179 22.06 15.08 5.88
C GLY A 179 23.48 14.55 6.09
N ASN A 180 24.24 14.36 5.01
CA ASN A 180 25.70 14.52 5.04
C ASN A 180 26.17 14.84 3.62
N SER A 181 25.93 16.09 3.24
CA SER A 181 26.77 16.82 2.31
C SER A 181 28.13 17.01 2.97
N GLU A 182 29.16 16.35 2.44
CA GLU A 182 30.51 16.92 2.45
C GLU A 182 30.55 18.15 1.53
#